data_AF-A0A1H6FY98-F1
#
_entry.id   AF-A0A1H6FY98-F1
#
_cell.length_a   1.000
_cell.length_b   1.000
_cell.length_c   1.000
_cell.angle_alpha   90.00
_cell.angle_beta   90.00
_cell.angle_gamma   90.00
#
_symmetry.space_group_name_H-M   'P 1'
#
loop_
_entity.id
_entity.type
_entity.pdbx_description
1 polymer ?
#
loop_
_entity_poly.entity_id
_entity_poly.type
_entity_poly.pdbx_seq_one_letter_code
_entity_poly.pdbx_strand_id
1 'polypeptide(L)'
;MDALLALLVLAVVMPWILTPLARRAASDRKEGRDGREPEIAGLALGDLEAQRDARLRELAELQIDRQLGKLEPSRADALERALRAELSAVLDAIEAARARTR
;
A
#
# COMPACT_ATOMS: atom_id res chain seq x y z
N MET A 1 -2.58 18.72 20.79
CA MET A 1 -3.31 17.47 20.49
C MET A 1 -2.81 16.81 19.20
N ASP A 2 -2.17 17.57 18.31
CA ASP A 2 -1.63 17.09 17.03
C ASP A 2 -0.53 16.02 17.15
N ALA A 3 0.31 16.11 18.19
CA ALA A 3 1.33 15.10 18.45
C ALA A 3 0.75 13.71 18.77
N LEU A 4 -0.41 13.66 19.43
CA LEU A 4 -1.09 12.40 19.73
C LEU A 4 -1.69 11.76 18.47
N LEU A 5 -2.22 12.59 17.56
CA LEU A 5 -2.74 12.15 16.27
C LEU A 5 -1.65 11.61 15.35
N ALA A 6 -0.51 12.31 15.27
CA ALA A 6 0.65 11.84 14.51
C ALA A 6 1.21 10.53 15.06
N LEU A 7 1.30 10.38 16.39
CA LEU A 7 1.78 9.15 17.03
C LEU A 7 0.82 7.98 16.80
N LEU A 8 -0.49 8.22 16.80
CA LEU A 8 -1.52 7.21 16.57
C LEU A 8 -1.49 6.72 15.11
N VAL A 9 -1.36 7.63 14.14
CA VAL A 9 -1.17 7.27 12.73
C VAL A 9 0.13 6.47 12.55
N LEU A 10 1.23 6.91 13.17
CA LEU A 10 2.51 6.21 13.08
C LEU A 10 2.43 4.80 13.69
N ALA A 11 1.75 4.64 14.83
CA ALA A 11 1.58 3.36 15.50
C ALA A 11 0.70 2.35 14.72
N VAL A 12 -0.16 2.83 13.82
CA VAL A 12 -0.95 1.99 12.91
C VAL A 12 -0.16 1.66 11.63
N VAL A 13 0.62 2.62 11.12
CA VAL A 13 1.39 2.45 9.87
C VAL A 13 2.66 1.61 10.07
N MET A 14 3.38 1.79 11.18
CA MET A 14 4.60 1.05 11.51
C MET A 14 4.44 -0.48 11.52
N PRO A 15 3.44 -1.07 12.21
CA PRO A 15 3.27 -2.53 12.21
C PRO A 15 2.97 -3.08 10.82
N TRP A 16 2.36 -2.31 9.92
CA TRP A 16 2.12 -2.71 8.53
C TRP A 16 3.42 -2.78 7.69
N ILE A 17 4.42 -1.96 8.02
CA ILE A 17 5.74 -1.96 7.38
C ILE A 17 6.68 -3.02 8.01
N LEU A 18 6.60 -3.23 9.34
CA LEU A 18 7.49 -4.17 10.05
C LEU A 18 7.02 -5.64 10.05
N THR A 19 5.71 -5.91 9.96
CA THR A 19 5.21 -7.30 9.93
C THR A 19 5.71 -8.15 8.76
N PRO A 20 5.88 -7.65 7.52
CA PRO A 20 6.40 -8.49 6.44
C PRO A 20 7.90 -8.81 6.59
N LEU A 21 8.68 -7.99 7.32
CA LEU A 21 10.10 -8.28 7.57
C LEU A 21 10.29 -9.35 8.66
N ALA A 22 9.51 -9.29 9.74
CA ALA A 22 9.60 -10.28 10.83
C ALA A 22 9.11 -11.67 10.38
N ARG A 23 8.14 -11.74 9.45
CA ARG A 23 7.68 -13.02 8.87
C ARG A 23 8.68 -13.66 7.91
N ARG A 24 9.56 -12.89 7.25
CA ARG A 24 10.60 -13.44 6.35
C ARG A 24 11.70 -14.21 7.09
N ALA A 25 12.03 -13.82 8.33
CA ALA A 25 13.08 -14.50 9.10
C ALA A 25 12.68 -15.91 9.60
N ALA A 26 11.38 -16.22 9.66
CA ALA A 26 10.88 -17.49 10.17
C ALA A 26 10.74 -18.59 9.10
N SER A 27 10.65 -18.22 7.81
CA SER A 27 10.35 -19.18 6.72
C SER A 27 11.57 -19.67 5.93
N ASP A 28 12.77 -19.15 6.20
CA ASP A 28 13.96 -19.37 5.37
C ASP A 28 14.71 -20.71 5.63
N ARG A 29 14.08 -21.68 6.31
CA ARG A 29 14.79 -22.90 6.74
C ARG A 29 14.43 -24.20 6.03
N LYS A 30 13.47 -24.25 5.10
CA LYS A 30 13.22 -25.50 4.34
C LYS A 30 12.78 -25.31 2.88
N GLU A 31 13.63 -25.88 2.02
CA GLU A 31 13.34 -26.61 0.78
C GLU A 31 12.71 -25.92 -0.44
N GLY A 32 13.40 -26.03 -1.57
CA GLY A 32 12.81 -26.00 -2.93
C GLY A 32 13.31 -24.86 -3.82
N ARG A 33 14.39 -25.06 -4.57
CA ARG A 33 15.13 -24.00 -5.28
C ARG A 33 14.66 -23.69 -6.71
N ASP A 34 13.84 -24.51 -7.38
CA ASP A 34 13.53 -24.30 -8.81
C ASP A 34 12.05 -24.03 -9.16
N GLY A 35 11.15 -24.00 -8.18
CA GLY A 35 9.72 -23.68 -8.40
C GLY A 35 9.20 -22.43 -7.68
N ARG A 36 10.02 -21.81 -6.82
CA ARG A 36 9.60 -20.72 -5.92
C ARG A 36 9.59 -19.35 -6.57
N GLU A 37 10.42 -19.09 -7.57
CA GLU A 37 10.51 -17.77 -8.20
C GLU A 37 9.21 -17.27 -8.85
N PRO A 38 8.48 -18.06 -9.67
CA PRO A 38 7.22 -17.59 -10.24
C PRO A 38 6.11 -17.45 -9.19
N GLU A 39 6.12 -18.28 -8.14
CA GLU A 39 5.14 -18.21 -7.05
C GLU A 39 5.37 -16.96 -6.17
N ILE A 40 6.62 -16.63 -5.86
CA ILE A 40 6.99 -15.43 -5.10
C ILE A 40 6.67 -14.15 -5.92
N ALA A 41 6.89 -14.17 -7.23
CA ALA A 41 6.54 -13.05 -8.11
C ALA A 41 5.02 -12.85 -8.23
N GLY A 42 4.24 -13.93 -8.30
CA GLY A 42 2.78 -13.89 -8.28
C GLY A 42 2.20 -13.37 -6.95
N LEU A 43 2.77 -13.80 -5.82
CA LEU A 43 2.41 -13.26 -4.49
C LEU A 43 2.71 -11.76 -4.39
N ALA A 44 3.87 -11.32 -4.87
CA ALA A 44 4.24 -9.91 -4.89
C ALA A 44 3.29 -9.07 -5.78
N LEU A 45 2.85 -9.61 -6.91
CA LEU A 45 1.88 -8.95 -7.77
C LEU A 45 0.50 -8.83 -7.09
N GLY A 46 0.05 -9.90 -6.42
CA GLY A 46 -1.20 -9.89 -5.65
C GLY A 46 -1.19 -8.85 -4.51
N ASP A 47 -0.06 -8.72 -3.80
CA ASP A 47 0.11 -7.70 -2.75
C ASP A 47 0.06 -6.27 -3.31
N LEU A 48 0.62 -6.04 -4.50
CA LEU A 48 0.56 -4.73 -5.17
C LEU A 48 -0.87 -4.41 -5.66
N GLU A 49 -1.60 -5.39 -6.17
CA GLU A 49 -3.00 -5.21 -6.58
C GLU A 49 -3.91 -4.94 -5.37
N ALA A 50 -3.66 -5.59 -4.24
CA ALA A 50 -4.36 -5.28 -2.98
C ALA A 50 -4.08 -3.84 -2.51
N GLN A 51 -2.85 -3.35 -2.64
CA GLN A 51 -2.48 -1.97 -2.35
C GLN A 51 -3.18 -0.97 -3.28
N ARG A 52 -3.26 -1.26 -4.59
CA ARG A 52 -4.03 -0.45 -5.55
C ARG A 52 -5.48 -0.32 -5.09
N ASP A 53 -6.12 -1.43 -4.73
CA ASP A 53 -7.53 -1.45 -4.32
C ASP A 53 -7.77 -0.75 -2.98
N ALA A 54 -6.79 -0.74 -2.09
CA ALA A 54 -6.82 0.05 -0.87
C ALA A 54 -6.77 1.56 -1.19
N ARG A 55 -5.82 2.00 -2.03
CA ARG A 55 -5.70 3.42 -2.42
C ARG A 55 -6.92 3.93 -3.20
N LEU A 56 -7.53 3.09 -4.03
CA LEU A 56 -8.78 3.44 -4.72
C LEU A 56 -9.95 3.64 -3.74
N ARG A 57 -10.04 2.81 -2.70
CA ARG A 57 -11.05 2.99 -1.63
C ARG A 57 -10.81 4.28 -0.85
N GLU A 58 -9.56 4.57 -0.47
CA GLU A 58 -9.22 5.81 0.23
C GLU A 58 -9.55 7.06 -0.61
N LEU A 59 -9.31 7.03 -1.93
CA LEU A 59 -9.72 8.12 -2.82
C LEU A 59 -11.23 8.29 -2.87
N ALA A 60 -12.00 7.20 -2.91
CA ALA A 60 -13.46 7.25 -2.88
C ALA A 60 -13.99 7.81 -1.55
N GLU A 61 -13.42 7.38 -0.42
CA GLU A 61 -13.74 7.90 0.91
C GLU A 61 -13.41 9.40 1.02
N LEU A 62 -12.25 9.82 0.53
CA LEU A 62 -11.87 11.24 0.49
C LEU A 62 -12.87 12.08 -0.31
N GLN A 63 -13.34 11.57 -1.46
CA GLN A 63 -14.35 12.24 -2.27
C GLN A 63 -15.69 12.37 -1.53
N ILE A 64 -16.11 11.32 -0.84
CA ILE A 64 -17.32 11.35 0.00
C ILE A 64 -17.15 12.39 1.12
N ASP A 65 -16.02 12.39 1.83
CA ASP A 65 -15.77 13.34 2.92
C ASP A 65 -15.69 14.80 2.43
N ARG A 66 -15.16 15.02 1.23
CA ARG A 66 -15.18 16.33 0.55
C ARG A 66 -16.60 16.76 0.22
N GLN A 67 -17.43 15.88 -0.33
CA GLN A 67 -18.84 16.18 -0.65
C GLN A 67 -19.68 16.45 0.62
N LEU A 68 -19.37 15.74 1.71
CA LEU A 68 -19.99 15.95 3.02
C LEU A 68 -19.50 17.22 3.73
N GLY A 69 -18.51 17.93 3.18
CA GLY A 69 -17.93 19.12 3.78
C GLY A 69 -17.16 18.84 5.07
N LYS A 70 -16.77 17.59 5.33
CA LYS A 70 -15.98 17.21 6.52
C LYS A 70 -14.53 17.69 6.45
N LEU A 71 -14.05 17.98 5.25
CA LEU A 71 -12.69 18.42 4.99
C LEU A 71 -12.70 19.82 4.40
N GLU A 72 -11.75 20.63 4.85
CA GLU A 72 -11.46 21.91 4.23
C GLU A 72 -10.96 21.68 2.78
N PRO A 73 -11.43 22.45 1.78
CA PRO A 73 -11.12 22.21 0.37
C PRO A 73 -9.63 22.11 0.05
N SER A 74 -8.78 23.00 0.59
CA SER A 74 -7.35 22.98 0.31
C SER A 74 -6.67 21.74 0.89
N ARG A 75 -7.12 21.25 2.06
CA ARG A 75 -6.68 20.00 2.67
C ARG A 75 -7.14 18.79 1.87
N ALA A 76 -8.37 18.79 1.38
CA ALA A 76 -8.89 17.73 0.52
C ALA A 76 -8.08 17.62 -0.78
N ASP A 77 -7.76 18.76 -1.43
CA ASP A 77 -6.96 18.79 -2.65
C ASP A 77 -5.49 18.35 -2.41
N ALA A 78 -4.93 18.63 -1.23
CA ALA A 78 -3.61 18.15 -0.85
C ALA A 78 -3.59 16.62 -0.67
N LEU A 79 -4.58 16.07 0.04
CA LEU A 79 -4.72 14.62 0.24
C LEU A 79 -4.99 13.88 -1.07
N GLU A 80 -5.85 14.44 -1.94
CA GLU A 80 -6.17 13.85 -3.23
C GLU A 80 -4.92 13.75 -4.12
N ARG A 81 -4.09 14.80 -4.14
CA ARG A 81 -2.81 14.79 -4.87
C ARG A 81 -1.83 13.76 -4.30
N ALA A 82 -1.73 13.65 -2.98
CA ALA A 82 -0.85 12.67 -2.35
C ALA A 82 -1.29 11.23 -2.68
N LEU A 83 -2.57 10.91 -2.49
CA LEU A 83 -3.12 9.58 -2.80
C LEU A 83 -2.98 9.21 -4.28
N ARG A 84 -3.15 10.19 -5.19
CA ARG A 84 -2.93 9.96 -6.62
C ARG A 84 -1.48 9.65 -6.95
N ALA A 85 -0.53 10.35 -6.32
CA ALA A 85 0.90 10.08 -6.53
C ALA A 85 1.30 8.69 -5.98
N GLU A 86 0.72 8.28 -4.85
CA GLU A 86 0.93 6.94 -4.31
C GLU A 86 0.31 5.87 -5.21
N LEU A 87 -0.91 6.10 -5.71
CA LEU A 87 -1.57 5.19 -6.65
C LEU A 87 -0.77 5.04 -7.94
N SER A 88 -0.22 6.11 -8.51
CA SER A 88 0.62 6.01 -9.71
C SER A 88 1.87 5.18 -9.45
N ALA A 89 2.54 5.37 -8.30
CA ALA A 89 3.71 4.56 -7.94
C ALA A 89 3.37 3.06 -7.79
N VAL A 90 2.19 2.73 -7.24
CA VAL A 90 1.72 1.33 -7.16
C VAL A 90 1.45 0.76 -8.54
N LEU A 91 0.84 1.52 -9.44
CA LEU A 91 0.59 1.09 -10.82
C LEU A 91 1.90 0.83 -11.59
N ASP A 92 2.88 1.71 -11.45
CA ASP A 92 4.21 1.52 -12.05
C ASP A 92 4.89 0.24 -11.52
N ALA A 93 4.76 -0.02 -10.22
CA ALA A 93 5.29 -1.23 -9.60
C ALA A 93 4.58 -2.50 -10.12
N ILE A 94 3.27 -2.45 -10.33
CA ILE A 94 2.48 -3.55 -10.93
C ILE A 94 2.95 -3.80 -12.36
N GLU A 95 3.12 -2.76 -13.17
CA GLU A 95 3.59 -2.90 -14.54
C GLU A 95 4.99 -3.50 -14.59
N ALA A 96 5.90 -3.01 -13.75
CA ALA A 96 7.24 -3.55 -13.62
C ALA A 96 7.25 -5.02 -13.14
N ALA A 97 6.34 -5.39 -12.23
CA ALA A 97 6.19 -6.78 -11.79
C ALA A 97 5.65 -7.68 -12.91
N ARG A 98 4.64 -7.23 -13.65
CA ARG A 98 4.07 -7.96 -14.80
C ARG A 98 5.08 -8.17 -15.92
N ALA A 99 5.93 -7.18 -16.18
CA ALA A 99 7.01 -7.27 -17.17
C ALA A 99 8.07 -8.33 -16.79
N ARG A 100 8.29 -8.58 -15.48
CA ARG A 100 9.23 -9.61 -15.01
C ARG A 100 8.66 -11.03 -15.02
N THR A 101 7.34 -11.17 -14.91
CA THR A 101 6.65 -12.47 -14.95
C THR A 101 6.39 -13.00 -16.35
N ARG A 102 6.65 -12.21 -17.39
CA ARG A 102 6.41 -12.53 -18.79
C ARG A 102 7.70 -12.98 -19.48
#